data_AF-A0A934S974-F1
#
_entry.id   AF-A0A934S974-F1
#
_cell.length_a   1.000
_cell.length_b   1.000
_cell.length_c   1.000
_cell.angle_alpha   90.00
_cell.angle_beta   90.00
_cell.angle_gamma   90.00
#
_symmetry.space_group_name_H-M   'P 1'
#
loop_
_entity.id
_entity.type
_entity.pdbx_description
1 polymer ?
#
loop_
_entity_poly.entity_id
_entity_poly.type
_entity_poly.pdbx_seq_one_letter_code
_entity_poly.pdbx_strand_id
1 'polypeptide(L)'
;MQPINHPLCNTTLERPEGWTEEQCNPLPVRRGDGIMTSYWKPSEYEIALLSSGGSIALAVTGGHPPVILTAVPGGVRATTKEADSADRINTVTVACADQIELGGIKSHELPIVLGKLAAVLSSHTGTPLKVVLHMVETAARRLSNAIREGAKK
;
A
#
# COMPACT_ATOMS: atom_id res chain seq x y z
N MET A 1 5.28 1.31 10.59
CA MET A 1 6.19 2.48 10.70
C MET A 1 7.14 2.26 11.87
N GLN A 2 8.27 2.97 11.94
CA GLN A 2 9.21 2.85 13.07
C GLN A 2 9.26 4.15 13.90
N PRO A 3 9.17 4.08 15.24
CA PRO A 3 9.30 5.27 16.08
C PRO A 3 10.74 5.80 16.00
N ILE A 4 10.90 7.12 16.08
CA ILE A 4 12.21 7.79 16.03
C ILE A 4 12.42 8.70 17.24
N ASN A 5 13.67 8.85 17.67
CA ASN A 5 14.05 9.82 18.68
C ASN A 5 14.21 11.22 18.02
N HIS A 6 13.09 11.93 17.88
CA HIS A 6 13.06 13.26 17.28
C HIS A 6 13.64 14.32 18.24
N PRO A 7 14.35 15.37 17.76
CA PRO A 7 14.92 16.41 18.64
C PRO A 7 13.91 17.18 19.52
N LEU A 8 12.61 17.08 19.20
CA LEU A 8 11.53 17.68 19.98
C LEU A 8 11.00 16.77 21.10
N CYS A 9 11.41 15.51 21.15
CA CYS A 9 11.07 14.62 22.25
C CYS A 9 11.78 15.09 23.52
N ASN A 10 11.05 15.11 24.63
CA ASN A 10 11.55 15.60 25.92
C ASN A 10 11.40 14.57 27.06
N THR A 11 10.84 13.40 26.75
CA THR A 11 10.73 12.27 27.68
C THR A 11 10.60 10.96 26.89
N THR A 12 10.76 9.83 27.57
CA THR A 12 10.59 8.50 26.99
C THR A 12 9.53 7.77 27.81
N LEU A 13 8.55 7.18 27.13
CA LEU A 13 7.64 6.24 27.76
C LEU A 13 8.35 4.90 27.88
N GLU A 14 8.70 4.55 29.09
CA GLU A 14 9.37 3.30 29.40
C GLU A 14 8.38 2.13 29.37
N ARG A 15 8.95 0.94 29.22
CA ARG A 15 8.22 -0.32 29.31
C ARG A 15 7.58 -0.47 30.70
N PRO A 16 6.40 -1.11 30.81
CA PRO A 16 5.84 -1.48 32.11
C PRO A 16 6.79 -2.40 32.91
N GLU A 17 6.64 -2.39 34.23
CA GLU A 17 7.42 -3.27 35.10
C GLU A 17 7.19 -4.75 34.74
N GLY A 18 8.28 -5.51 34.67
CA GLY A 18 8.27 -6.93 34.31
C GLY A 18 8.21 -7.25 32.81
N TRP A 19 8.11 -6.25 31.93
CA TRP A 19 8.13 -6.47 30.48
C TRP A 19 9.55 -6.46 29.91
N THR A 20 9.82 -7.37 28.96
CA THR A 20 11.07 -7.40 28.20
C THR A 20 11.05 -6.39 27.05
N GLU A 21 12.22 -6.11 26.48
CA GLU A 21 12.36 -5.20 25.34
C GLU A 21 11.62 -5.71 24.09
N GLU A 22 11.63 -7.02 23.89
CA GLU A 22 10.92 -7.70 22.80
C GLU A 22 9.40 -7.54 22.93
N GLN A 23 8.89 -7.36 24.16
CA GLN A 23 7.46 -7.16 24.43
C GLN A 23 7.05 -5.69 24.30
N CYS A 24 7.91 -4.75 24.73
CA CYS A 24 7.64 -3.32 24.63
C CYS A 24 8.94 -2.52 24.54
N ASN A 25 9.15 -1.93 23.36
CA ASN A 25 10.24 -1.00 23.13
C ASN A 25 9.90 0.37 23.75
N PRO A 26 10.89 1.06 24.36
CA PRO A 26 10.71 2.43 24.83
C PRO A 26 10.26 3.36 23.70
N LEU A 27 9.36 4.30 24.00
CA LEU A 27 8.81 5.23 23.01
C LEU A 27 9.20 6.67 23.35
N PRO A 28 10.10 7.31 22.59
CA PRO A 28 10.40 8.74 22.73
C PRO A 28 9.16 9.58 22.40
N VAL A 29 8.81 10.51 23.30
CA VAL A 29 7.68 11.41 23.11
C VAL A 29 8.01 12.85 23.52
N ARG A 30 7.25 13.78 22.95
CA ARG A 30 7.12 15.15 23.47
C ARG A 30 5.88 15.21 24.35
N ARG A 31 6.04 15.59 25.62
CA ARG A 31 4.94 15.93 26.53
C ARG A 31 4.82 17.45 26.66
N GLY A 32 3.61 17.98 26.45
CA GLY A 32 3.30 19.40 26.60
C GLY A 32 1.80 19.66 26.42
N ASP A 33 1.24 20.64 27.13
CA ASP A 33 -0.17 21.05 27.02
C ASP A 33 -1.19 19.92 27.21
N GLY A 34 -0.85 18.93 28.06
CA GLY A 34 -1.70 17.74 28.27
C GLY A 34 -1.69 16.74 27.11
N ILE A 35 -0.86 16.95 26.09
CA ILE A 35 -0.74 16.09 24.90
C ILE A 35 0.61 15.35 24.92
N MET A 36 0.59 14.11 24.43
CA MET A 36 1.79 13.35 24.12
C MET A 36 1.92 13.18 22.61
N THR A 37 3.10 13.46 22.07
CA THR A 37 3.39 13.36 20.63
C THR A 37 4.59 12.46 20.41
N SER A 38 4.39 11.35 19.68
CA SER A 38 5.46 10.48 19.19
C SER A 38 5.73 10.73 17.71
N TYR A 39 6.97 10.58 17.27
CA TYR A 39 7.36 10.75 15.86
C TYR A 39 7.73 9.41 15.24
N TRP A 40 7.32 9.20 14.00
CA TRP A 40 7.47 7.92 13.30
C TRP A 40 8.03 8.15 11.90
N LYS A 41 8.95 7.29 11.49
CA LYS A 41 9.50 7.25 10.14
C LYS A 41 8.88 6.09 9.37
N PRO A 42 8.19 6.34 8.25
CA PRO A 42 7.72 5.28 7.38
C PRO A 42 8.90 4.64 6.63
N SER A 43 8.79 3.35 6.34
CA SER A 43 9.68 2.66 5.39
C SER A 43 9.39 3.09 3.94
N GLU A 44 10.27 2.77 3.00
CA GLU A 44 10.06 3.08 1.57
C GLU A 44 8.77 2.48 1.02
N TYR A 45 8.44 1.25 1.43
CA TYR A 45 7.19 0.58 1.07
C TYR A 45 5.97 1.33 1.62
N GLU A 46 6.03 1.78 2.88
CA GLU A 46 4.94 2.54 3.49
C GLU A 46 4.79 3.93 2.85
N ILE A 47 5.90 4.58 2.48
CA ILE A 47 5.89 5.82 1.70
C ILE A 47 5.17 5.60 0.36
N ALA A 48 5.46 4.50 -0.34
CA ALA A 48 4.80 4.17 -1.60
C ALA A 48 3.29 3.96 -1.41
N LEU A 49 2.87 3.22 -0.38
CA LEU A 49 1.47 3.05 -0.02
C LEU A 49 0.78 4.39 0.24
N LEU A 50 1.34 5.22 1.12
CA LEU A 50 0.79 6.53 1.44
C LEU A 50 0.71 7.45 0.21
N SER A 51 1.74 7.45 -0.64
CA SER A 51 1.79 8.23 -1.88
C SER A 51 0.73 7.77 -2.90
N SER A 52 0.31 6.52 -2.83
CA SER A 52 -0.76 5.95 -3.68
C SER A 52 -2.18 6.17 -3.15
N GLY A 53 -2.35 6.99 -2.10
CA GLY A 53 -3.64 7.18 -1.43
C GLY A 53 -3.93 6.18 -0.32
N GLY A 54 -2.90 5.49 0.18
CA GLY A 54 -2.94 4.68 1.38
C GLY A 54 -3.38 5.47 2.61
N SER A 55 -3.90 4.76 3.60
CA SER A 55 -4.31 5.34 4.89
C SER A 55 -3.36 4.91 6.00
N ILE A 56 -3.40 5.62 7.13
CA ILE A 56 -2.68 5.22 8.35
C ILE A 56 -3.69 4.51 9.27
N ALA A 57 -3.34 3.31 9.70
CA ALA A 57 -4.05 2.59 10.75
C ALA A 57 -3.36 2.85 12.10
N LEU A 58 -4.16 3.26 13.08
CA LEU A 58 -3.76 3.49 14.46
C LEU A 58 -4.52 2.52 15.36
N ALA A 59 -3.80 1.67 16.09
CA ALA A 59 -4.38 0.81 17.12
C ALA A 59 -3.93 1.29 18.51
N VAL A 60 -4.91 1.51 19.39
CA VAL A 60 -4.68 1.87 20.80
C VAL A 60 -5.32 0.78 21.66
N THR A 61 -4.52 0.12 22.49
CA THR A 61 -5.02 -0.88 23.44
C THR A 61 -4.80 -0.39 24.87
N GLY A 62 -5.86 -0.34 25.68
CA GLY A 62 -5.81 0.16 27.06
C GLY A 62 -5.95 1.69 27.16
N GLY A 63 -5.53 2.25 28.30
CA GLY A 63 -5.61 3.69 28.62
C GLY A 63 -4.30 4.48 28.39
N HIS A 64 -3.37 3.94 27.60
CA HIS A 64 -2.05 4.54 27.35
C HIS A 64 -1.79 4.78 25.84
N PRO A 65 -0.79 5.63 25.48
CA PRO A 65 -0.54 6.06 24.10
C PRO A 65 -0.25 4.89 23.14
N PRO A 66 -0.35 5.14 21.82
CA PRO A 66 -0.73 4.14 20.84
C PRO A 66 0.20 2.94 20.73
N VAL A 67 -0.41 1.80 20.45
CA VAL A 67 0.25 0.49 20.52
C VAL A 67 0.78 0.06 19.16
N ILE A 68 0.20 0.48 18.03
CA ILE A 68 0.75 0.21 16.68
C ILE A 68 0.35 1.30 15.66
N LEU A 69 1.31 1.68 14.80
CA LEU A 69 1.12 2.57 13.64
C LEU A 69 1.62 1.91 12.34
N THR A 70 0.71 1.75 11.37
CA THR A 70 0.97 1.07 10.09
C THR A 70 0.34 1.82 8.92
N ALA A 71 1.02 1.87 7.77
CA ALA A 71 0.40 2.28 6.51
C ALA A 71 -0.38 1.10 5.90
N VAL A 72 -1.61 1.36 5.44
CA VAL A 72 -2.48 0.38 4.81
C VAL A 72 -2.93 0.86 3.43
N PRO A 73 -3.22 -0.05 2.48
CA PRO A 73 -3.80 0.32 1.20
C PRO A 73 -5.09 1.13 1.35
N GLY A 74 -5.26 2.14 0.51
CA GLY A 74 -6.48 2.95 0.50
C GLY A 74 -7.64 2.13 -0.04
N GLY A 75 -8.71 2.00 0.75
CA GLY A 75 -9.98 1.52 0.21
C GLY A 75 -10.52 2.57 -0.76
N VAL A 76 -10.83 2.18 -2.00
CA VAL A 76 -11.58 3.05 -2.91
C VAL A 76 -12.94 3.24 -2.26
N ARG A 77 -13.15 4.39 -1.60
CA ARG A 77 -14.47 4.77 -1.12
C ARG A 77 -15.27 5.10 -2.38
N ALA A 78 -16.02 4.11 -2.87
CA ALA A 78 -17.00 4.33 -3.92
C ALA A 78 -17.97 5.39 -3.39
N THR A 79 -17.79 6.63 -3.84
CA THR A 79 -18.78 7.67 -3.64
C THR A 79 -19.90 7.36 -4.61
N THR A 80 -20.84 6.51 -4.18
CA THR A 80 -22.11 6.37 -4.87
C THR A 80 -22.87 7.68 -4.66
N LYS A 81 -22.58 8.68 -5.51
CA LYS A 81 -23.60 9.67 -5.84
C LYS A 81 -24.65 8.89 -6.62
N GLU A 82 -25.74 8.61 -5.93
CA GLU A 82 -26.99 8.14 -6.51
C GLU A 82 -27.46 9.21 -7.51
N ALA A 83 -27.07 9.04 -8.75
CA ALA A 83 -27.55 9.82 -9.88
C ALA A 83 -27.89 8.82 -10.99
N ASP A 84 -29.20 8.66 -11.10
CA ASP A 84 -30.00 8.15 -12.19
C ASP A 84 -29.33 8.16 -13.58
N SER A 85 -29.76 7.19 -14.40
CA SER A 85 -29.48 7.01 -15.83
C SER A 85 -28.42 5.96 -16.21
N ALA A 86 -28.90 5.00 -16.98
CA ALA A 86 -28.24 3.80 -17.44
C ALA A 86 -27.07 4.11 -18.38
N ASP A 87 -25.83 3.83 -17.94
CA ASP A 87 -24.85 3.24 -18.82
C ASP A 87 -23.79 2.44 -18.03
N ARG A 88 -23.40 1.31 -18.60
CA ARG A 88 -22.60 0.26 -17.97
C ARG A 88 -21.12 0.66 -17.85
N ILE A 89 -20.52 0.53 -16.66
CA ILE A 89 -19.06 0.37 -16.53
C ILE A 89 -18.74 -0.69 -15.46
N ASN A 90 -17.92 -1.65 -15.87
CA ASN A 90 -17.38 -2.75 -15.09
C ASN A 90 -16.57 -2.26 -13.88
N THR A 91 -17.02 -2.66 -12.69
CA THR A 91 -16.26 -2.53 -11.46
C THR A 91 -15.15 -3.59 -11.45
N VAL A 92 -13.89 -3.16 -11.50
CA VAL A 92 -12.74 -4.05 -11.25
C VAL A 92 -12.48 -4.07 -9.76
N THR A 93 -12.99 -5.11 -9.10
CA THR A 93 -12.70 -5.42 -7.71
C THR A 93 -11.38 -6.19 -7.67
N VAL A 94 -10.32 -5.59 -7.14
CA VAL A 94 -9.09 -6.32 -6.80
C VAL A 94 -9.29 -6.93 -5.42
N ALA A 95 -9.92 -8.10 -5.39
CA ALA A 95 -9.83 -9.01 -4.25
C ALA A 95 -8.54 -9.82 -4.39
N CYS A 96 -7.87 -10.06 -3.27
CA CYS A 96 -6.67 -10.88 -3.16
C CYS A 96 -6.77 -12.16 -4.00
N ALA A 97 -5.72 -12.40 -4.79
CA ALA A 97 -5.34 -13.67 -5.41
C ALA A 97 -6.46 -14.70 -5.53
N ASP A 98 -7.17 -14.73 -6.67
CA ASP A 98 -7.46 -16.01 -7.35
C ASP A 98 -8.06 -15.91 -8.76
N GLN A 99 -8.54 -14.76 -9.25
CA GLN A 99 -8.98 -14.67 -10.66
C GLN A 99 -8.68 -13.30 -11.29
N ILE A 100 -7.79 -13.26 -12.28
CA ILE A 100 -7.67 -12.15 -13.23
C ILE A 100 -8.30 -12.62 -14.54
N GLU A 101 -9.58 -12.32 -14.76
CA GLU A 101 -10.18 -12.48 -16.09
C GLU A 101 -9.81 -11.26 -16.95
N LEU A 102 -8.94 -11.47 -17.95
CA LEU A 102 -8.52 -10.44 -18.92
C LEU A 102 -9.56 -10.17 -20.03
N GLY A 103 -10.81 -10.59 -19.84
CA GLY A 103 -11.88 -10.41 -20.82
C GLY A 103 -12.39 -8.97 -20.86
N GLY A 104 -12.10 -8.23 -21.93
CA GLY A 104 -12.79 -6.98 -22.26
C GLY A 104 -12.04 -5.67 -22.00
N ILE A 105 -10.73 -5.69 -21.73
CA ILE A 105 -9.93 -4.47 -21.59
C ILE A 105 -9.80 -3.78 -22.96
N LYS A 106 -10.24 -2.52 -23.06
CA LYS A 106 -10.07 -1.74 -24.29
C LYS A 106 -8.59 -1.40 -24.48
N SER A 107 -8.10 -1.38 -25.73
CA SER A 107 -6.66 -1.20 -26.02
C SER A 107 -6.04 0.06 -25.40
N HIS A 108 -6.81 1.13 -25.18
CA HIS A 108 -6.32 2.36 -24.58
C HIS A 108 -6.16 2.29 -23.04
N GLU A 109 -6.80 1.32 -22.39
CA GLU A 109 -6.72 1.11 -20.93
C GLU A 109 -5.57 0.18 -20.54
N LEU A 110 -5.02 -0.54 -21.52
CA LEU A 110 -3.93 -1.50 -21.33
C LEU A 110 -2.70 -0.90 -20.64
N PRO A 111 -2.19 0.31 -21.00
CA PRO A 111 -1.03 0.91 -20.35
C PRO A 111 -1.27 1.20 -18.86
N ILE A 112 -2.50 1.55 -18.50
CA ILE A 112 -2.90 1.86 -17.12
C ILE A 112 -2.92 0.60 -16.27
N VAL A 113 -3.51 -0.48 -16.80
CA VAL A 113 -3.55 -1.79 -16.12
C VAL A 113 -2.14 -2.36 -15.95
N LEU A 114 -1.30 -2.24 -16.99
CA LEU A 114 0.10 -2.65 -16.96
C LEU A 114 0.91 -1.89 -15.90
N GLY A 115 0.72 -0.57 -15.80
CA GLY A 115 1.37 0.26 -14.78
C GLY A 115 0.98 -0.16 -13.35
N LYS A 116 -0.30 -0.43 -13.11
CA LYS A 116 -0.80 -0.91 -11.81
C LYS A 116 -0.23 -2.28 -11.45
N LEU A 117 -0.22 -3.22 -12.39
CA LEU A 117 0.35 -4.55 -12.19
C LEU A 117 1.86 -4.48 -11.88
N ALA A 118 2.60 -3.65 -12.61
CA ALA A 118 4.03 -3.46 -12.38
C ALA A 118 4.32 -2.87 -10.99
N ALA A 119 3.51 -1.92 -10.53
CA ALA A 119 3.62 -1.36 -9.18
C ALA A 119 3.38 -2.41 -8.09
N VAL A 120 2.34 -3.24 -8.24
CA VAL A 120 2.05 -4.33 -7.29
C VAL A 120 3.20 -5.34 -7.25
N LEU A 121 3.69 -5.79 -8.41
CA LEU A 121 4.80 -6.74 -8.50
C LEU A 121 6.09 -6.16 -7.90
N SER A 122 6.44 -4.91 -8.21
CA SER A 122 7.60 -4.23 -7.64
C SER A 122 7.53 -4.16 -6.11
N SER A 123 6.34 -3.89 -5.57
CA SER A 123 6.12 -3.83 -4.13
C SER A 123 6.24 -5.20 -3.44
N HIS A 124 5.86 -6.29 -4.11
CA HIS A 124 5.91 -7.65 -3.57
C HIS A 124 7.30 -8.28 -3.67
N THR A 125 8.02 -8.04 -4.78
CA THR A 125 9.29 -8.70 -5.04
C THR A 125 10.51 -7.88 -4.58
N GLY A 126 10.30 -6.63 -4.13
CA GLY A 126 11.39 -5.68 -3.86
C GLY A 126 12.20 -5.33 -5.11
N THR A 127 11.73 -5.72 -6.29
CA THR A 127 12.43 -5.46 -7.55
C THR A 127 12.13 -4.04 -8.02
N PRO A 128 13.11 -3.27 -8.49
CA PRO A 128 12.88 -1.90 -8.97
C PRO A 128 11.79 -1.85 -10.04
N LEU A 129 10.88 -0.87 -9.94
CA LEU A 129 9.73 -0.73 -10.85
C LEU A 129 10.13 -0.75 -12.32
N LYS A 130 11.26 -0.12 -12.68
CA LYS A 130 11.78 -0.10 -14.05
C LYS A 130 12.10 -1.50 -14.60
N VAL A 131 12.62 -2.39 -13.74
CA VAL A 131 12.93 -3.78 -14.09
C VAL A 131 11.64 -4.56 -14.28
N VAL A 132 10.69 -4.41 -13.35
CA VAL A 132 9.38 -5.07 -13.43
C VAL A 132 8.62 -4.64 -14.68
N LEU A 133 8.57 -3.34 -14.96
CA LEU A 133 7.92 -2.80 -16.15
C LEU A 133 8.53 -3.38 -17.44
N HIS A 134 9.87 -3.45 -17.51
CA HIS A 134 10.56 -4.06 -18.64
C HIS A 134 10.23 -5.55 -18.79
N MET A 135 10.14 -6.30 -17.68
CA MET A 135 9.77 -7.72 -17.71
C MET A 135 8.34 -7.91 -18.24
N VAL A 136 7.39 -7.11 -17.76
CA VAL A 136 5.99 -7.19 -18.18
C VAL A 136 5.84 -6.82 -19.66
N GLU A 137 6.50 -5.76 -20.13
CA GLU A 137 6.53 -5.40 -21.56
C GLU A 137 7.16 -6.49 -22.45
N THR A 138 8.20 -7.15 -21.95
CA THR A 138 8.87 -8.24 -22.67
C THR A 138 7.97 -9.46 -22.76
N ALA A 139 7.28 -9.82 -21.67
CA ALA A 139 6.29 -10.88 -21.65
C ALA A 139 5.11 -10.59 -22.59
N ALA A 140 4.58 -9.37 -22.57
CA ALA A 140 3.51 -8.93 -23.46
C ALA A 140 3.91 -9.04 -24.94
N ARG A 141 5.12 -8.57 -25.29
CA ARG A 141 5.67 -8.71 -26.65
C ARG A 141 5.82 -10.17 -27.08
N ARG A 142 6.33 -11.03 -26.20
CA ARG A 142 6.46 -12.47 -26.48
C ARG A 142 5.11 -13.14 -26.73
N LEU A 143 4.12 -12.83 -25.91
CA LEU A 143 2.76 -13.36 -26.05
C LEU A 143 2.12 -12.89 -27.36
N SER A 144 2.23 -11.60 -27.69
CA SER A 144 1.72 -11.04 -28.94
C SER A 144 2.34 -11.70 -30.18
N ASN A 145 3.64 -11.96 -30.14
CA ASN A 145 4.33 -12.65 -31.23
C ASN A 145 3.86 -14.11 -31.36
N ALA A 146 3.72 -14.83 -30.25
CA ALA A 146 3.25 -16.21 -30.24
C ALA A 146 1.83 -16.35 -30.83
N ILE A 147 0.92 -15.44 -30.49
CA ILE A 147 -0.44 -15.41 -31.05
C ILE A 147 -0.41 -15.21 -32.57
N ARG A 148 0.43 -14.27 -33.06
CA ARG A 148 0.53 -13.98 -34.50
C ARG A 148 1.08 -15.15 -35.30
N GLU A 149 2.05 -15.89 -34.76
CA GLU A 149 2.60 -17.07 -35.44
C GLU A 149 1.66 -18.29 -35.34
N GLY A 150 0.85 -18.39 -34.29
CA GLY A 150 -0.20 -19.41 -34.18
C GLY A 150 -1.33 -19.24 -35.20
N ALA A 151 -1.70 -18.01 -35.55
CA ALA A 151 -2.76 -17.70 -36.51
C ALA A 151 -2.41 -17.96 -38.00
N LYS A 152 -1.15 -18.30 -38.31
CA LYS A 152 -0.68 -18.59 -39.68
C LYS A 152 -0.71 -20.08 -40.04
N LYS A 153 -1.03 -20.95 -39.08
CA LYS A 153 -1.13 -22.40 -39.26
C LYS A 153 -2.58 -22.80 -39.42
#